data_AF-A0ABD1DC50-F1
#
_entry.id   AF-A0ABD1DC50-F1
#
_cell.length_a   1.000
_cell.length_b   1.000
_cell.length_c   1.000
_cell.angle_alpha   90.00
_cell.angle_beta   90.00
_cell.angle_gamma   90.00
#
_symmetry.space_group_name_H-M   'P 1'
#
loop_
_entity.id
_entity.type
_entity.pdbx_description
1 polymer ?
#
loop_
_entity_poly.entity_id
_entity_poly.type
_entity_poly.pdbx_seq_one_letter_code
_entity_poly.pdbx_strand_id
1 'polypeptide(L)'
;MSIFGTVEVGPPIEVFALNQACLKDTNPNKVNLGVGAYRTNEGKPWILPVVKKAEAAIVADGSLNHEYLPVLGTESVTNAASTLLLGEGSEAIASKRAFGVQCLSGTGALRVGAEFLCRILKRTTFYYSSPTWENHHKVFVYAGFTEPRTYRYWNQERRGIDFEGMLEDLRAAPEGAVVILHACAHNPTGIDPTQDQWKQIADLCEERKLFPFFDSAYQGFASGDPNKDAFAVRYFIERGFELFCAQSFAKNFGLYSEYECFDNNMEANPLNF
;
A
#
# COMPACT_ATOMS: atom_id res chain seq x y z
N MET A 1 -5.40 10.11 42.21
CA MET A 1 -4.63 9.09 41.46
C MET A 1 -4.61 9.53 40.00
N SER A 2 -3.49 9.44 39.28
CA SER A 2 -3.42 9.89 37.88
C SER A 2 -4.26 8.98 36.99
N ILE A 3 -5.04 9.55 36.06
CA ILE A 3 -5.75 8.78 35.02
C ILE A 3 -4.80 7.99 34.12
N PHE A 4 -3.53 8.40 34.04
CA PHE A 4 -2.49 7.70 33.30
C PHE A 4 -1.78 6.59 34.11
N GLY A 5 -2.14 6.41 35.38
CA GLY A 5 -1.51 5.43 36.26
C GLY A 5 -1.70 3.97 35.84
N THR A 6 -2.62 3.70 34.92
CA THR A 6 -2.94 2.36 34.40
C THR A 6 -2.49 2.16 32.95
N VAL A 7 -1.81 3.14 32.34
CA VAL A 7 -1.39 3.06 30.94
C VAL A 7 -0.11 2.24 30.83
N GLU A 8 -0.17 1.13 30.10
CA GLU A 8 0.98 0.31 29.79
C GLU A 8 1.75 0.88 28.59
N VAL A 9 3.08 0.74 28.61
CA VAL A 9 3.93 1.11 27.48
C VAL A 9 3.71 0.10 26.36
N GLY A 10 3.33 0.59 25.17
CA GLY A 10 3.17 -0.26 24.00
C GLY A 10 4.49 -0.93 23.58
N PRO A 11 4.43 -2.10 22.92
CA PRO A 11 5.64 -2.75 22.41
C PRO A 11 6.35 -1.85 21.40
N PRO A 12 7.69 -1.87 21.34
CA PRO A 12 8.44 -1.11 20.34
C PRO A 12 8.12 -1.62 18.94
N ILE A 13 8.04 -0.70 17.98
CA ILE A 13 7.96 -1.07 16.56
C ILE A 13 9.38 -1.42 16.11
N GLU A 14 9.61 -2.69 15.75
CA GLU A 14 10.95 -3.26 15.56
C GLU A 14 11.81 -2.48 14.57
N VAL A 15 11.24 -2.09 13.42
CA VAL A 15 11.97 -1.34 12.37
C VAL A 15 12.45 0.04 12.87
N PHE A 16 11.64 0.73 13.67
CA PHE A 16 12.00 2.03 14.23
C PHE A 16 13.00 1.89 15.37
N ALA A 17 12.87 0.84 16.20
CA ALA A 17 13.82 0.54 17.25
C ALA A 17 15.21 0.21 16.68
N LEU A 18 15.27 -0.59 15.60
CA LEU A 18 16.51 -0.91 14.89
C LEU A 18 17.14 0.34 14.27
N ASN A 19 16.33 1.20 13.65
CA ASN A 19 16.80 2.48 13.11
C ASN A 19 17.41 3.36 14.22
N GLN A 20 16.75 3.46 15.37
CA GLN A 20 17.25 4.22 16.51
C GLN A 20 18.55 3.63 17.07
N ALA A 21 18.67 2.31 17.17
CA ALA A 21 19.89 1.62 17.56
C ALA A 21 21.04 1.93 16.59
N CYS A 22 20.78 1.84 15.28
CA CYS A 22 21.76 2.19 14.25
C CYS A 22 22.16 3.67 14.31
N LEU A 23 21.25 4.59 14.60
CA LEU A 23 21.59 6.01 14.77
C LEU A 23 22.51 6.25 15.96
N LYS A 24 22.27 5.54 17.09
CA LYS A 24 23.08 5.62 18.31
C LYS A 24 24.44 4.92 18.22
N ASP A 25 24.60 3.98 17.30
CA ASP A 25 25.88 3.30 17.08
C ASP A 25 26.96 4.29 16.62
N THR A 26 28.10 4.32 17.31
CA THR A 26 29.23 5.21 17.01
C THR A 26 30.25 4.59 16.05
N ASN A 27 30.06 3.34 15.63
CA ASN A 27 30.95 2.68 14.69
C ASN A 27 30.90 3.40 13.32
N PRO A 28 32.05 3.89 12.81
CA PRO A 28 32.09 4.60 11.51
C PRO A 28 31.71 3.70 10.33
N ASN A 29 31.73 2.38 10.50
CA ASN A 29 31.39 1.39 9.46
C ASN A 29 29.97 0.81 9.62
N LYS A 30 29.10 1.44 10.44
CA LYS A 30 27.71 0.98 10.61
C LYS A 30 26.93 1.06 9.30
N VAL A 31 26.07 0.08 9.06
CA VAL A 31 25.20 0.03 7.87
C VAL A 31 23.76 -0.21 8.32
N ASN A 32 22.85 0.65 7.87
CA ASN A 32 21.42 0.49 8.16
C ASN A 32 20.73 -0.23 6.99
N LEU A 33 20.34 -1.48 7.22
CA LEU A 33 19.58 -2.31 6.28
C LEU A 33 18.14 -2.57 6.76
N GLY A 34 17.64 -1.77 7.71
CA GLY A 34 16.33 -1.97 8.33
C GLY A 34 15.20 -1.24 7.62
N VAL A 35 15.32 0.08 7.47
CA VAL A 35 14.24 0.91 6.90
C VAL A 35 14.28 0.84 5.37
N GLY A 36 13.17 0.44 4.74
CA GLY A 36 12.96 0.44 3.29
C GLY A 36 12.79 1.85 2.70
N ALA A 37 13.75 2.74 2.95
CA ALA A 37 13.78 4.09 2.39
C ALA A 37 15.03 4.25 1.51
N TYR A 38 14.83 4.73 0.29
CA TYR A 38 15.88 4.85 -0.70
C TYR A 38 17.01 5.78 -0.24
N ARG A 39 18.25 5.44 -0.61
CA ARG A 39 19.46 6.18 -0.24
C ARG A 39 20.37 6.38 -1.45
N THR A 40 21.19 7.42 -1.41
CA THR A 40 22.29 7.61 -2.36
C THR A 40 23.42 6.59 -2.12
N ASN A 41 24.42 6.58 -3.00
CA ASN A 41 25.62 5.74 -2.84
C ASN A 41 26.40 6.05 -1.54
N GLU A 42 26.23 7.25 -0.99
CA GLU A 42 26.82 7.69 0.28
C GLU A 42 25.92 7.39 1.49
N GLY A 43 24.81 6.66 1.30
CA GLY A 43 23.88 6.30 2.36
C GLY A 43 22.99 7.45 2.86
N LYS A 44 22.84 8.54 2.08
CA LYS A 44 22.04 9.71 2.46
C LYS A 44 20.61 9.66 1.88
N PRO A 45 19.61 10.31 2.50
CA PRO A 45 18.30 10.50 1.87
C PRO A 45 18.42 11.15 0.49
N TRP A 46 17.64 10.67 -0.48
CA TRP A 46 17.65 11.18 -1.85
C TRP A 46 16.30 11.78 -2.22
N ILE A 47 16.29 13.09 -2.49
CA ILE A 47 15.13 13.78 -3.06
C ILE A 47 15.23 13.71 -4.57
N LEU A 48 14.21 13.14 -5.22
CA LEU A 48 14.20 12.95 -6.67
C LEU A 48 14.30 14.30 -7.39
N PRO A 49 15.04 14.40 -8.51
CA PRO A 49 15.13 15.65 -9.27
C PRO A 49 13.77 16.19 -9.73
N VAL A 50 12.81 15.31 -10.05
CA VAL A 50 11.45 15.72 -10.44
C VAL A 50 10.67 16.32 -9.27
N VAL A 51 10.86 15.81 -8.05
CA VAL A 51 10.23 16.36 -6.83
C VAL A 51 10.79 17.74 -6.53
N LYS A 52 12.12 17.92 -6.56
CA LYS A 52 12.73 19.26 -6.39
C LYS A 52 12.20 20.28 -7.38
N LYS A 53 11.97 19.85 -8.63
CA LYS A 53 11.41 20.72 -9.68
C LYS A 53 9.95 21.07 -9.37
N ALA A 54 9.15 20.11 -8.92
CA ALA A 54 7.75 20.32 -8.54
C ALA A 54 7.63 21.25 -7.32
N GLU A 55 8.41 21.02 -6.27
CA GLU A 55 8.50 21.88 -5.09
C GLU A 55 8.83 23.33 -5.45
N ALA A 56 9.87 23.54 -6.28
CA ALA A 56 10.25 24.87 -6.72
C ALA A 56 9.13 25.56 -7.53
N ALA A 57 8.36 24.81 -8.32
CA ALA A 57 7.23 25.32 -9.07
C ALA A 57 6.06 25.70 -8.16
N ILE A 58 5.75 24.87 -7.16
CA ILE A 58 4.71 25.13 -6.16
C ILE A 58 5.02 26.43 -5.39
N VAL A 59 6.24 26.59 -4.90
CA VAL A 59 6.67 27.78 -4.18
C VAL A 59 6.61 29.04 -5.04
N ALA A 60 6.86 28.91 -6.35
CA ALA A 60 6.82 30.04 -7.28
C ALA A 60 5.39 30.41 -7.73
N ASP A 61 4.40 29.54 -7.51
CA ASP A 61 3.03 29.75 -7.95
C ASP A 61 2.22 30.54 -6.91
N GLY A 62 2.09 31.84 -7.14
CA GLY A 62 1.31 32.74 -6.28
C GLY A 62 -0.21 32.51 -6.29
N SER A 63 -0.72 31.56 -7.07
CA SER A 63 -2.13 31.17 -7.04
C SER A 63 -2.45 30.06 -6.02
N LEU A 64 -1.43 29.33 -5.57
CA LEU A 64 -1.56 28.29 -4.56
C LEU A 64 -1.70 28.90 -3.17
N ASN A 65 -2.40 28.18 -2.30
CA ASN A 65 -2.67 28.59 -0.92
C ASN A 65 -2.76 27.36 0.00
N HIS A 66 -2.96 27.60 1.28
CA HIS A 66 -3.10 26.57 2.32
C HIS A 66 -4.54 26.45 2.84
N GLU A 67 -5.54 26.76 2.01
CA GLU A 67 -6.94 26.55 2.37
C GLU A 67 -7.27 25.05 2.48
N TYR A 68 -8.44 24.76 3.06
CA TYR A 68 -8.93 23.39 3.17
C TYR A 68 -9.17 22.78 1.78
N LEU A 69 -8.69 21.54 1.61
CA LEU A 69 -9.01 20.72 0.45
C LEU A 69 -10.47 20.24 0.48
N PRO A 70 -11.03 19.85 -0.68
CA PRO A 70 -12.26 19.07 -0.71
C PRO A 70 -12.15 17.78 0.12
N VAL A 71 -13.27 17.26 0.61
CA VAL A 71 -13.32 16.05 1.47
C VAL A 71 -12.65 14.84 0.82
N LEU A 72 -12.75 14.71 -0.51
CA LEU A 72 -12.15 13.60 -1.27
C LEU A 72 -10.71 13.90 -1.74
N GLY A 73 -10.20 15.08 -1.39
CA GLY A 73 -8.91 15.60 -1.83
C GLY A 73 -8.96 16.40 -3.13
N THR A 74 -7.77 16.62 -3.68
CA THR A 74 -7.58 17.37 -4.91
C THR A 74 -7.83 16.48 -6.13
N GLU A 75 -8.82 16.84 -6.94
CA GLU A 75 -9.26 16.08 -8.13
C GLU A 75 -8.12 15.82 -9.12
N SER A 76 -7.25 16.80 -9.38
CA SER A 76 -6.12 16.60 -10.28
C SER A 76 -5.16 15.52 -9.79
N VAL A 77 -4.97 15.39 -8.47
CA VAL A 77 -4.07 14.39 -7.92
C VAL A 77 -4.71 13.02 -7.88
N THR A 78 -5.98 12.90 -7.48
CA THR A 78 -6.69 11.61 -7.52
C THR A 78 -6.84 11.09 -8.95
N ASN A 79 -7.08 11.96 -9.93
CA ASN A 79 -7.09 11.60 -11.35
C ASN A 79 -5.70 11.14 -11.83
N ALA A 80 -4.63 11.90 -11.58
CA ALA A 80 -3.28 11.52 -11.98
C ALA A 80 -2.86 10.17 -11.38
N ALA A 81 -3.21 9.94 -10.13
CA ALA A 81 -2.88 8.73 -9.41
C ALA A 81 -3.70 7.51 -9.89
N SER A 82 -4.99 7.70 -10.20
CA SER A 82 -5.84 6.70 -10.86
C SER A 82 -5.28 6.35 -12.25
N THR A 83 -4.89 7.35 -13.04
CA THR A 83 -4.28 7.15 -14.37
C THR A 83 -2.95 6.41 -14.28
N LEU A 84 -2.10 6.71 -13.30
CA LEU A 84 -0.83 5.99 -13.11
C LEU A 84 -1.08 4.50 -12.80
N LEU A 85 -2.06 4.21 -11.94
CA LEU A 85 -2.40 2.84 -11.58
C LEU A 85 -3.03 2.08 -12.75
N LEU A 86 -4.05 2.68 -13.39
CA LEU A 86 -4.92 1.99 -14.35
C LEU A 86 -4.50 2.13 -15.82
N GLY A 87 -3.67 3.13 -16.11
CA GLY A 87 -3.28 3.52 -17.46
C GLY A 87 -4.25 4.52 -18.10
N GLU A 88 -3.74 5.37 -19.00
CA GLU A 88 -4.51 6.41 -19.69
C GLU A 88 -5.69 5.85 -20.50
N GLY A 89 -5.55 4.65 -21.07
CA GLY A 89 -6.59 3.97 -21.84
C GLY A 89 -7.54 3.10 -21.02
N SER A 90 -7.60 3.28 -19.69
CA SER A 90 -8.43 2.44 -18.83
C SER A 90 -9.92 2.64 -19.10
N GLU A 91 -10.61 1.57 -19.49
CA GLU A 91 -12.06 1.57 -19.64
C GLU A 91 -12.77 1.88 -18.31
N ALA A 92 -12.21 1.48 -17.16
CA ALA A 92 -12.79 1.78 -15.86
C ALA A 92 -12.82 3.29 -15.57
N ILE A 93 -11.80 4.03 -16.02
CA ILE A 93 -11.78 5.49 -15.96
C ILE A 93 -12.76 6.08 -16.98
N ALA A 94 -12.68 5.65 -18.24
CA ALA A 94 -13.53 6.18 -19.32
C ALA A 94 -15.03 6.00 -19.03
N SER A 95 -15.41 4.86 -18.45
CA SER A 95 -16.78 4.54 -18.07
C SER A 95 -17.16 5.03 -16.67
N LYS A 96 -16.31 5.82 -15.99
CA LYS A 96 -16.53 6.36 -14.63
C LYS A 96 -16.85 5.30 -13.57
N ARG A 97 -16.26 4.11 -13.70
CA ARG A 97 -16.34 3.03 -12.70
C ARG A 97 -15.21 3.09 -11.68
N ALA A 98 -14.10 3.74 -12.03
CA ALA A 98 -12.98 3.97 -11.12
C ALA A 98 -12.94 5.43 -10.66
N PHE A 99 -12.63 5.64 -9.38
CA PHE A 99 -12.34 6.96 -8.82
C PHE A 99 -11.37 6.86 -7.64
N GLY A 100 -10.66 7.96 -7.35
CA GLY A 100 -9.69 8.03 -6.25
C GLY A 100 -10.14 8.95 -5.12
N VAL A 101 -9.79 8.58 -3.88
CA VAL A 101 -9.95 9.42 -2.68
C VAL A 101 -8.61 9.64 -2.01
N GLN A 102 -8.19 10.89 -1.88
CA GLN A 102 -6.93 11.25 -1.23
C GLN A 102 -6.90 10.79 0.24
N CYS A 103 -5.86 10.03 0.59
CA CYS A 103 -5.61 9.48 1.91
C CYS A 103 -4.18 9.78 2.39
N LEU A 104 -3.95 9.57 3.69
CA LEU A 104 -2.63 9.67 4.33
C LEU A 104 -1.74 8.48 3.97
N SER A 105 -1.17 8.51 2.76
CA SER A 105 -0.34 7.44 2.21
C SER A 105 -1.03 6.08 2.16
N GLY A 106 -0.25 5.01 1.92
CA GLY A 106 -0.78 3.65 1.81
C GLY A 106 -1.48 3.19 3.09
N THR A 107 -0.93 3.53 4.26
CA THR A 107 -1.53 3.20 5.57
C THR A 107 -2.91 3.84 5.73
N GLY A 108 -3.06 5.12 5.38
CA GLY A 108 -4.33 5.82 5.43
C GLY A 108 -5.34 5.25 4.45
N ALA A 109 -4.92 4.92 3.23
CA ALA A 109 -5.78 4.30 2.23
C ALA A 109 -6.27 2.90 2.67
N LEU A 110 -5.37 2.07 3.21
CA LEU A 110 -5.73 0.78 3.83
C LEU A 110 -6.73 0.97 4.97
N ARG A 111 -6.51 1.97 5.83
CA ARG A 111 -7.39 2.26 6.97
C ARG A 111 -8.80 2.65 6.51
N VAL A 112 -8.91 3.62 5.60
CA VAL A 112 -10.20 4.11 5.08
C VAL A 112 -10.94 3.00 4.36
N GLY A 113 -10.26 2.25 3.49
CA GLY A 113 -10.86 1.12 2.77
C GLY A 113 -11.33 0.01 3.70
N ALA A 114 -10.52 -0.36 4.70
CA ALA A 114 -10.90 -1.36 5.69
C ALA A 114 -12.10 -0.90 6.53
N GLU A 115 -12.13 0.35 6.98
CA GLU A 115 -13.30 0.89 7.70
C GLU A 115 -14.56 0.86 6.84
N PHE A 116 -14.46 1.22 5.57
CA PHE A 116 -15.60 1.15 4.66
C PHE A 116 -16.11 -0.29 4.50
N LEU A 117 -15.21 -1.23 4.22
CA LEU A 117 -15.55 -2.65 4.07
C LEU A 117 -16.20 -3.23 5.34
N CYS A 118 -15.68 -2.89 6.52
CA CYS A 118 -16.22 -3.38 7.77
C CYS A 118 -17.52 -2.67 8.18
N ARG A 119 -17.52 -1.33 8.20
CA ARG A 119 -18.64 -0.55 8.75
C ARG A 119 -19.82 -0.46 7.80
N ILE A 120 -19.55 -0.32 6.49
CA ILE A 120 -20.58 -0.13 5.47
C ILE A 120 -20.94 -1.47 4.83
N LEU A 121 -19.95 -2.23 4.37
CA LEU A 121 -20.18 -3.51 3.67
C LEU A 121 -20.23 -4.73 4.59
N LYS A 122 -20.12 -4.54 5.91
CA LYS A 122 -20.27 -5.57 6.94
C LYS A 122 -19.34 -6.78 6.77
N ARG A 123 -18.16 -6.57 6.20
CA ARG A 123 -17.11 -7.59 6.10
C ARG A 123 -16.40 -7.74 7.45
N THR A 124 -16.20 -8.97 7.90
CA THR A 124 -15.57 -9.28 9.20
C THR A 124 -14.31 -10.13 9.08
N THR A 125 -14.18 -10.89 7.99
CA THR A 125 -13.05 -11.78 7.72
C THR A 125 -12.12 -11.16 6.69
N PHE A 126 -10.82 -11.19 7.00
CA PHE A 126 -9.79 -10.76 6.07
C PHE A 126 -8.59 -11.71 6.08
N TYR A 127 -7.91 -11.76 4.94
CA TYR A 127 -6.78 -12.63 4.66
C TYR A 127 -5.58 -11.78 4.27
N TYR A 128 -4.42 -12.11 4.82
CA TYR A 128 -3.13 -11.49 4.46
C TYR A 128 -2.03 -12.55 4.34
N SER A 129 -0.99 -12.26 3.58
CA SER A 129 0.10 -13.20 3.32
C SER A 129 0.85 -13.58 4.60
N SER A 130 1.42 -14.79 4.61
CA SER A 130 2.38 -15.22 5.63
C SER A 130 3.76 -15.44 4.99
N PRO A 131 4.76 -14.58 5.26
CA PRO A 131 4.68 -13.32 6.02
C PRO A 131 4.06 -12.17 5.20
N THR A 132 3.83 -11.01 5.84
CA THR A 132 3.37 -9.77 5.19
C THR A 132 3.96 -8.53 5.86
N TRP A 133 3.64 -7.32 5.38
CA TRP A 133 3.95 -6.08 6.08
C TRP A 133 3.23 -6.01 7.43
N GLU A 134 4.00 -5.86 8.52
CA GLU A 134 3.54 -6.02 9.92
C GLU A 134 2.23 -5.28 10.25
N ASN A 135 2.01 -4.11 9.64
CA ASN A 135 0.84 -3.28 9.93
C ASN A 135 -0.47 -3.74 9.26
N HIS A 136 -0.46 -4.64 8.27
CA HIS A 136 -1.69 -5.13 7.64
C HIS A 136 -2.69 -5.68 8.67
N HIS A 137 -2.20 -6.52 9.57
CA HIS A 137 -3.01 -7.07 10.66
C HIS A 137 -3.60 -5.97 11.54
N LYS A 138 -2.75 -5.07 12.05
CA LYS A 138 -3.14 -4.01 12.99
C LYS A 138 -4.17 -3.07 12.37
N VAL A 139 -3.94 -2.62 11.14
CA VAL A 139 -4.82 -1.68 10.44
C VAL A 139 -6.24 -2.24 10.30
N PHE A 140 -6.37 -3.50 9.86
CA PHE A 140 -7.67 -4.14 9.64
C PHE A 140 -8.39 -4.48 10.96
N VAL A 141 -7.68 -5.01 11.95
CA VAL A 141 -8.27 -5.27 13.27
C VAL A 141 -8.77 -3.97 13.91
N TYR A 142 -7.97 -2.91 13.88
CA TYR A 142 -8.40 -1.62 14.39
C TYR A 142 -9.54 -1.00 13.57
N ALA A 143 -9.73 -1.39 12.32
CA ALA A 143 -10.83 -0.92 11.47
C ALA A 143 -12.16 -1.63 11.79
N GLY A 144 -12.11 -2.68 12.63
CA GLY A 144 -13.27 -3.40 13.12
C GLY A 144 -13.39 -4.84 12.62
N PHE A 145 -12.45 -5.33 11.81
CA PHE A 145 -12.44 -6.73 11.40
C PHE A 145 -12.17 -7.64 12.60
N THR A 146 -12.96 -8.71 12.74
CA THR A 146 -12.93 -9.62 13.89
C THR A 146 -12.30 -10.97 13.59
N GLU A 147 -12.13 -11.30 12.31
CA GLU A 147 -11.62 -12.61 11.88
C GLU A 147 -10.38 -12.48 10.99
N PRO A 148 -9.20 -12.15 11.59
CA PRO A 148 -7.93 -12.18 10.87
C PRO A 148 -7.55 -13.61 10.51
N ARG A 149 -7.24 -13.85 9.23
CA ARG A 149 -6.71 -15.10 8.70
C ARG A 149 -5.44 -14.84 7.90
N THR A 150 -4.62 -15.86 7.76
CA THR A 150 -3.43 -15.80 6.89
C THR A 150 -3.56 -16.82 5.76
N TYR A 151 -2.90 -16.54 4.64
CA TYR A 151 -2.63 -17.53 3.59
C TYR A 151 -1.13 -17.74 3.45
N ARG A 152 -0.72 -18.97 3.17
CA ARG A 152 0.68 -19.30 2.86
C ARG A 152 1.16 -18.50 1.67
N TYR A 153 2.37 -17.96 1.79
CA TYR A 153 2.99 -17.18 0.71
C TYR A 153 4.45 -17.55 0.52
N TRP A 154 5.24 -17.62 1.60
CA TRP A 154 6.67 -17.93 1.52
C TRP A 154 6.98 -19.40 1.82
N ASN A 155 7.63 -20.07 0.88
CA ASN A 155 8.23 -21.38 1.09
C ASN A 155 9.71 -21.23 1.48
N GLN A 156 10.04 -21.52 2.74
CA GLN A 156 11.40 -21.36 3.27
C GLN A 156 12.44 -22.26 2.56
N GLU A 157 12.06 -23.49 2.21
CA GLU A 157 12.99 -24.46 1.59
C GLU A 157 13.33 -24.05 0.15
N ARG A 158 12.32 -23.64 -0.62
CA ARG A 158 12.45 -23.21 -2.02
C ARG A 158 12.89 -21.76 -2.17
N ARG A 159 12.80 -20.97 -1.11
CA ARG A 159 13.04 -19.51 -1.08
C ARG A 159 12.24 -18.79 -2.17
N GLY A 160 10.96 -19.14 -2.27
CA GLY A 160 10.05 -18.64 -3.30
C GLY A 160 8.60 -18.74 -2.83
N ILE A 161 7.66 -18.53 -3.75
CA ILE A 161 6.24 -18.54 -3.40
C ILE A 161 5.75 -19.98 -3.16
N ASP A 162 5.08 -20.19 -2.02
CA ASP A 162 4.27 -21.38 -1.75
C ASP A 162 2.91 -21.26 -2.46
N PHE A 163 2.94 -21.37 -3.79
CA PHE A 163 1.77 -21.04 -4.60
C PHE A 163 0.61 -22.02 -4.39
N GLU A 164 0.91 -23.31 -4.27
CA GLU A 164 -0.11 -24.32 -4.00
C GLU A 164 -0.74 -24.10 -2.62
N GLY A 165 0.06 -23.80 -1.59
CA GLY A 165 -0.46 -23.48 -0.27
C GLY A 165 -1.31 -22.21 -0.26
N MET A 166 -0.90 -21.18 -1.01
CA MET A 166 -1.67 -19.96 -1.20
C MET A 166 -3.06 -20.26 -1.77
N LEU A 167 -3.13 -21.03 -2.86
CA LEU A 167 -4.39 -21.39 -3.50
C LEU A 167 -5.26 -22.27 -2.60
N GLU A 168 -4.67 -23.21 -1.86
CA GLU A 168 -5.40 -24.06 -0.90
C GLU A 168 -6.05 -23.21 0.21
N ASP A 169 -5.30 -22.30 0.82
CA ASP A 169 -5.79 -21.46 1.92
C ASP A 169 -6.87 -20.48 1.45
N LEU A 170 -6.67 -19.84 0.30
CA LEU A 170 -7.65 -18.92 -0.28
C LEU A 170 -8.90 -19.67 -0.79
N ARG A 171 -8.77 -20.93 -1.25
CA ARG A 171 -9.91 -21.80 -1.52
C ARG A 171 -10.62 -22.24 -0.25
N ALA A 172 -10.02 -22.17 0.93
CA ALA A 172 -10.76 -22.40 2.18
C ALA A 172 -11.50 -21.14 2.67
N ALA A 173 -11.24 -19.96 2.10
CA ALA A 173 -11.80 -18.70 2.58
C ALA A 173 -13.33 -18.61 2.38
N PRO A 174 -14.08 -18.08 3.36
CA PRO A 174 -15.52 -17.89 3.20
C PRO A 174 -15.83 -16.85 2.12
N GLU A 175 -17.01 -16.99 1.49
CA GLU A 175 -17.51 -16.06 0.47
C GLU A 175 -17.47 -14.61 0.99
N GLY A 176 -16.95 -13.69 0.18
CA GLY A 176 -16.88 -12.27 0.53
C GLY A 176 -15.78 -11.90 1.54
N ALA A 177 -14.89 -12.82 1.90
CA ALA A 177 -13.69 -12.47 2.66
C ALA A 177 -12.81 -11.49 1.87
N VAL A 178 -12.24 -10.51 2.58
CA VAL A 178 -11.33 -9.53 1.98
C VAL A 178 -9.93 -10.10 1.92
N VAL A 179 -9.30 -10.08 0.75
CA VAL A 179 -7.94 -10.63 0.55
C VAL A 179 -7.00 -9.47 0.25
N ILE A 180 -6.08 -9.21 1.18
CA ILE A 180 -5.02 -8.22 1.00
C ILE A 180 -3.94 -8.82 0.09
N LEU A 181 -3.67 -8.15 -1.03
CA LEU A 181 -2.73 -8.57 -2.06
C LEU A 181 -1.69 -7.46 -2.30
N HIS A 182 -0.40 -7.80 -2.29
CA HIS A 182 0.63 -6.83 -2.70
C HIS A 182 0.63 -6.77 -4.23
N ALA A 183 0.48 -5.58 -4.82
CA ALA A 183 0.41 -5.43 -6.27
C ALA A 183 1.71 -5.86 -6.98
N CYS A 184 2.84 -5.53 -6.36
CA CYS A 184 4.20 -5.92 -6.76
C CYS A 184 5.17 -5.63 -5.60
N ALA A 185 6.42 -6.11 -5.72
CA ALA A 185 7.49 -6.02 -4.75
C ALA A 185 7.03 -6.36 -3.32
N HIS A 186 6.51 -7.58 -3.15
CA HIS A 186 5.92 -8.06 -1.91
C HIS A 186 6.82 -7.77 -0.69
N ASN A 187 6.28 -7.06 0.30
CA ASN A 187 6.96 -6.78 1.56
C ASN A 187 6.56 -7.82 2.62
N PRO A 188 7.49 -8.64 3.16
CA PRO A 188 8.94 -8.44 3.19
C PRO A 188 9.77 -9.34 2.25
N THR A 189 9.16 -10.25 1.48
CA THR A 189 9.89 -11.33 0.81
C THR A 189 10.62 -10.90 -0.47
N GLY A 190 10.15 -9.85 -1.14
CA GLY A 190 10.62 -9.39 -2.44
C GLY A 190 10.30 -10.34 -3.61
N ILE A 191 9.47 -11.36 -3.40
CA ILE A 191 9.07 -12.32 -4.45
C ILE A 191 7.60 -12.12 -4.78
N ASP A 192 7.30 -11.96 -6.07
CA ASP A 192 5.96 -11.71 -6.60
C ASP A 192 5.44 -12.89 -7.43
N PRO A 193 4.10 -13.10 -7.50
CA PRO A 193 3.53 -14.09 -8.40
C PRO A 193 3.84 -13.71 -9.85
N THR A 194 4.07 -14.71 -10.70
CA THR A 194 4.15 -14.49 -12.15
C THR A 194 2.80 -14.05 -12.70
N GLN A 195 2.77 -13.52 -13.93
CA GLN A 195 1.50 -13.16 -14.57
C GLN A 195 0.53 -14.34 -14.66
N ASP A 196 1.01 -15.56 -14.93
CA ASP A 196 0.16 -16.75 -14.99
C ASP A 196 -0.32 -17.21 -13.61
N GLN A 197 0.46 -16.95 -12.56
CA GLN A 197 0.00 -17.14 -11.18
C GLN A 197 -1.06 -16.10 -10.79
N TRP A 198 -0.89 -14.84 -11.18
CA TRP A 198 -1.91 -13.80 -10.98
C TRP A 198 -3.24 -14.12 -11.66
N LYS A 199 -3.21 -14.71 -12.88
CA LYS A 199 -4.41 -15.19 -13.56
C LYS A 199 -5.16 -16.22 -12.72
N GLN A 200 -4.44 -17.19 -12.16
CA GLN A 200 -5.00 -18.23 -11.29
C GLN A 200 -5.50 -17.68 -9.95
N ILE A 201 -4.82 -16.68 -9.37
CA ILE A 201 -5.31 -15.98 -8.16
C ILE A 201 -6.63 -15.28 -8.49
N ALA A 202 -6.73 -14.61 -9.63
CA ALA A 202 -7.98 -13.99 -10.07
C ALA A 202 -9.07 -15.04 -10.30
N ASP A 203 -8.78 -16.17 -10.95
CA ASP A 203 -9.75 -17.26 -11.12
C ASP A 203 -10.31 -17.72 -9.78
N LEU A 204 -9.42 -17.92 -8.80
CA LEU A 204 -9.81 -18.31 -7.46
C LEU A 204 -10.61 -17.23 -6.73
N CYS A 205 -10.25 -15.95 -6.86
CA CYS A 205 -11.02 -14.86 -6.26
C CYS A 205 -12.43 -14.75 -6.86
N GLU A 206 -12.59 -14.96 -8.17
CA GLU A 206 -13.88 -14.95 -8.85
C GLU A 206 -14.76 -16.14 -8.46
N GLU A 207 -14.24 -17.38 -8.57
CA GLU A 207 -14.90 -18.60 -8.09
C GLU A 207 -15.27 -18.45 -6.59
N ARG A 208 -14.31 -17.87 -5.88
CA ARG A 208 -14.26 -17.42 -4.49
C ARG A 208 -15.43 -16.58 -3.99
N LYS A 209 -15.85 -15.70 -4.91
CA LYS A 209 -16.35 -14.35 -4.66
C LYS A 209 -15.62 -13.66 -3.50
N LEU A 210 -14.29 -13.72 -3.51
CA LEU A 210 -13.43 -13.02 -2.56
C LEU A 210 -13.29 -11.57 -3.01
N PHE A 211 -13.15 -10.65 -2.06
CA PHE A 211 -12.99 -9.23 -2.35
C PHE A 211 -11.50 -8.86 -2.36
N PRO A 212 -10.89 -8.53 -3.52
CA PRO A 212 -9.49 -8.15 -3.58
C PRO A 212 -9.26 -6.75 -3.01
N PHE A 213 -8.25 -6.62 -2.16
CA PHE A 213 -7.75 -5.33 -1.69
C PHE A 213 -6.25 -5.27 -1.99
N PHE A 214 -5.87 -4.51 -3.02
CA PHE A 214 -4.49 -4.33 -3.41
C PHE A 214 -3.77 -3.29 -2.53
N ASP A 215 -2.58 -3.61 -2.06
CA ASP A 215 -1.58 -2.66 -1.55
C ASP A 215 -0.52 -2.43 -2.64
N SER A 216 -0.46 -1.20 -3.15
CA SER A 216 0.41 -0.76 -4.24
C SER A 216 1.36 0.35 -3.76
N ALA A 217 2.31 -0.02 -2.90
CA ALA A 217 3.30 0.90 -2.35
C ALA A 217 4.62 1.03 -3.15
N TYR A 218 4.86 0.12 -4.10
CA TYR A 218 6.15 -0.04 -4.76
C TYR A 218 6.06 -0.01 -6.30
N GLN A 219 4.96 0.49 -6.86
CA GLN A 219 4.78 0.59 -8.31
C GLN A 219 5.96 1.35 -8.97
N GLY A 220 6.71 0.68 -9.82
CA GLY A 220 7.94 1.15 -10.48
C GLY A 220 9.23 0.52 -9.94
N PHE A 221 9.22 -0.17 -8.79
CA PHE A 221 10.41 -0.79 -8.20
C PHE A 221 10.57 -2.28 -8.48
N ALA A 222 9.53 -2.99 -8.94
CA ALA A 222 9.65 -4.43 -9.19
C ALA A 222 10.33 -4.68 -10.54
N SER A 223 9.78 -4.15 -11.63
CA SER A 223 10.36 -4.30 -12.97
C SER A 223 11.13 -3.07 -13.45
N GLY A 224 11.09 -1.95 -12.72
CA GLY A 224 11.55 -0.65 -13.22
C GLY A 224 10.57 0.06 -14.17
N ASP A 225 9.37 -0.48 -14.37
CA ASP A 225 8.35 0.08 -15.26
C ASP A 225 6.99 0.10 -14.53
N PRO A 226 6.42 1.29 -14.23
CA PRO A 226 5.18 1.39 -13.47
C PRO A 226 3.98 0.74 -14.17
N ASN A 227 4.02 0.57 -15.50
CA ASN A 227 2.93 -0.11 -16.22
C ASN A 227 2.97 -1.62 -16.03
N LYS A 228 4.16 -2.22 -16.01
CA LYS A 228 4.33 -3.66 -15.75
C LYS A 228 4.00 -3.98 -14.29
N ASP A 229 4.42 -3.11 -13.38
CA ASP A 229 4.20 -3.24 -11.94
C ASP A 229 2.72 -3.09 -11.54
N ALA A 230 1.88 -2.53 -12.41
CA ALA A 230 0.44 -2.43 -12.23
C ALA A 230 -0.34 -3.61 -12.85
N PHE A 231 0.34 -4.61 -13.43
CA PHE A 231 -0.31 -5.70 -14.15
C PHE A 231 -1.41 -6.40 -13.35
N ALA A 232 -1.13 -6.77 -12.09
CA ALA A 232 -2.08 -7.51 -11.26
C ALA A 232 -3.40 -6.73 -11.07
N VAL A 233 -3.30 -5.45 -10.71
CA VAL A 233 -4.46 -4.58 -10.49
C VAL A 233 -5.26 -4.40 -11.79
N ARG A 234 -4.58 -4.07 -12.90
CA ARG A 234 -5.22 -3.86 -14.20
C ARG A 234 -5.92 -5.14 -14.70
N TYR A 235 -5.28 -6.29 -14.54
CA TYR A 235 -5.84 -7.58 -14.94
C TYR A 235 -7.12 -7.92 -14.17
N PHE A 236 -7.17 -7.67 -12.87
CA PHE A 236 -8.40 -7.84 -12.09
C PHE A 236 -9.50 -6.88 -12.55
N ILE A 237 -9.18 -5.63 -12.86
CA ILE A 237 -10.17 -4.66 -13.36
C ILE A 237 -10.70 -5.04 -14.75
N GLU A 238 -9.83 -5.52 -15.65
CA GLU A 238 -10.20 -6.02 -16.98
C GLU A 238 -11.16 -7.21 -16.89
N ARG A 239 -11.03 -8.03 -15.85
CA ARG A 239 -11.96 -9.13 -15.55
C ARG A 239 -13.28 -8.69 -14.93
N GLY A 240 -13.42 -7.41 -14.59
CA GLY A 240 -14.65 -6.86 -14.01
C GLY A 240 -14.76 -7.00 -12.49
N PHE A 241 -13.64 -7.20 -11.78
CA PHE A 241 -13.66 -7.20 -10.31
C PHE A 241 -14.06 -5.84 -9.74
N GLU A 242 -14.88 -5.87 -8.71
CA GLU A 242 -14.95 -4.80 -7.72
C GLU A 242 -13.80 -5.01 -6.71
N LEU A 243 -12.95 -4.01 -6.52
CA LEU A 243 -11.77 -4.10 -5.66
C LEU A 243 -11.40 -2.74 -5.09
N PHE A 244 -10.56 -2.75 -4.05
CA PHE A 244 -9.88 -1.54 -3.59
C PHE A 244 -8.38 -1.62 -3.90
N CYS A 245 -7.76 -0.47 -4.16
CA CYS A 245 -6.32 -0.36 -4.24
C CYS A 245 -5.82 0.81 -3.38
N ALA A 246 -5.07 0.50 -2.32
CA ALA A 246 -4.31 1.48 -1.55
C ALA A 246 -3.00 1.79 -2.27
N GLN A 247 -2.88 2.98 -2.84
CA GLN A 247 -1.65 3.42 -3.49
C GLN A 247 -0.76 4.18 -2.48
N SER A 248 0.56 4.10 -2.62
CA SER A 248 1.49 4.94 -1.85
C SER A 248 2.57 5.55 -2.76
N PHE A 249 2.84 6.84 -2.53
CA PHE A 249 3.85 7.64 -3.20
C PHE A 249 5.10 7.85 -2.34
N ALA A 250 5.08 7.33 -1.11
CA ALA A 250 6.19 7.45 -0.18
C ALA A 250 7.51 6.88 -0.73
N LYS A 251 7.43 5.83 -1.57
CA LYS A 251 8.63 5.15 -2.09
C LYS A 251 8.96 5.62 -3.51
N ASN A 252 8.00 5.53 -4.44
CA ASN A 252 8.26 5.80 -5.87
C ASN A 252 8.49 7.28 -6.18
N PHE A 253 7.91 8.20 -5.40
CA PHE A 253 8.27 9.62 -5.42
C PHE A 253 9.21 10.03 -4.28
N GLY A 254 9.51 9.13 -3.34
CA GLY A 254 10.38 9.44 -2.20
C GLY A 254 9.78 10.41 -1.19
N LEU A 255 8.45 10.55 -1.17
CA LEU A 255 7.70 11.46 -0.30
C LEU A 255 7.33 10.77 1.02
N TYR A 256 8.34 10.33 1.78
CA TYR A 256 8.13 9.42 2.92
C TYR A 256 7.36 10.01 4.11
N SER A 257 7.29 11.34 4.22
CA SER A 257 6.77 12.07 5.38
C SER A 257 5.93 13.28 4.98
N GLU A 258 5.59 13.45 3.69
CA GLU A 258 4.86 14.64 3.26
C GLU A 258 3.41 14.64 3.78
N TYR A 259 2.87 13.50 4.21
CA TYR A 259 1.65 13.43 5.02
C TYR A 259 1.77 14.08 6.43
N GLU A 260 2.98 14.39 6.91
CA GLU A 260 3.23 15.11 8.18
C GLU A 260 3.44 16.61 7.98
N CYS A 261 3.66 17.06 6.73
CA CYS A 261 3.88 18.46 6.40
C CYS A 261 2.54 19.16 6.11
N PHE A 262 2.36 20.39 6.62
CA PHE A 262 1.20 21.26 6.41
C PHE A 262 1.03 21.75 4.95
N ASP A 263 1.66 21.07 3.99
CA ASP A 263 1.62 21.39 2.58
C ASP A 263 0.65 20.44 1.87
N ASN A 264 -0.62 20.87 1.79
CA ASN A 264 -1.77 20.12 1.26
C ASN A 264 -1.62 19.65 -0.21
N ASN A 265 -0.51 19.98 -0.88
CA ASN A 265 -0.39 19.86 -2.33
C ASN A 265 0.49 18.71 -2.84
N MET A 266 1.27 18.04 -1.97
CA MET A 266 2.34 17.13 -2.46
C MET A 266 2.18 15.64 -2.17
N GLU A 267 1.47 15.22 -1.12
CA GLU A 267 1.08 13.81 -0.95
C GLU A 267 -0.44 13.65 -0.92
N ALA A 268 -1.00 13.27 -2.07
CA ALA A 268 -2.35 12.73 -2.15
C ALA A 268 -2.28 11.32 -2.67
N ASN A 269 -2.33 10.34 -1.77
CA ASN A 269 -2.34 8.94 -2.15
C ASN A 269 -3.80 8.49 -2.29
N PRO A 270 -4.31 8.16 -3.48
CA PRO A 270 -5.69 7.75 -3.57
C PRO A 270 -5.87 6.34 -3.00
N LEU A 271 -6.98 6.15 -2.29
CA LEU A 271 -7.69 4.88 -2.34
C LEU A 271 -8.46 4.85 -3.66
N ASN A 272 -8.08 3.97 -4.57
CA ASN A 272 -8.81 3.77 -5.82
C ASN A 272 -9.89 2.70 -5.60
N PHE A 273 -11.11 3.05 -6.02
CA PHE A 273 -12.30 2.22 -6.05
C PHE A 273 -12.52 1.64 -7.45
#